data_AF-A0A960P8Q3-F1
#
_entry.id   AF-A0A960P8Q3-F1
#
_cell.length_a   1.000
_cell.length_b   1.000
_cell.length_c   1.000
_cell.angle_alpha   90.00
_cell.angle_beta   90.00
_cell.angle_gamma   90.00
#
_symmetry.space_group_name_H-M   'P 1'
#
loop_
_entity.id
_entity.type
_entity.pdbx_description
1 polymer ?
#
loop_
_entity_poly.entity_id
_entity_poly.type
_entity_poly.pdbx_seq_one_letter_code
_entity_poly.pdbx_strand_id
1 'polypeptide(L)' 'MLDVVIRGGEVVDGTGAPRRRADLGISDGRVAVVAEPGELAGEPADREIDAGGCVVAPGFVDLHTHYD' A
#
# COMPACT_ATOMS: atom_id res chain seq x y z
N MET A 1 -3.60 13.77 -8.07
CA MET A 1 -2.16 13.49 -8.25
C MET A 1 -1.63 12.94 -6.96
N LEU A 2 -1.08 11.73 -7.02
CA LEU A 2 -0.54 10.98 -5.89
C LEU A 2 0.99 11.05 -5.93
N ASP A 3 1.64 10.86 -4.78
CA ASP A 3 3.11 10.74 -4.75
C ASP A 3 3.52 9.34 -5.21
N VAL A 4 2.80 8.32 -4.72
CA VAL A 4 3.07 6.91 -5.03
C VAL A 4 1.75 6.17 -5.23
N VAL A 5 1.69 5.32 -6.25
CA VAL A 5 0.66 4.29 -6.39
C VAL A 5 1.30 2.91 -6.32
N ILE A 6 0.75 2.05 -5.47
CA ILE A 6 1.10 0.62 -5.38
C ILE A 6 -0.05 -0.16 -6.00
N ARG A 7 0.21 -0.91 -7.08
CA ARG A 7 -0.81 -1.56 -7.91
C ARG A 7 -0.88 -3.07 -7.65
N GLY A 8 -2.11 -3.58 -7.53
CA GLY A 8 -2.44 -4.99 -7.68
C GLY A 8 -1.90 -5.94 -6.62
N GLY A 9 -1.49 -5.41 -5.45
CA GLY A 9 -0.95 -6.20 -4.34
C GLY A 9 -2.02 -6.88 -3.49
N GLU A 10 -1.64 -7.96 -2.82
CA GLU A 10 -2.48 -8.62 -1.82
C GLU A 10 -2.32 -7.90 -0.47
N VAL A 11 -3.29 -7.06 -0.10
CA VAL A 11 -3.26 -6.24 1.11
C VAL A 11 -3.64 -7.06 2.33
N VAL A 12 -2.78 -6.97 3.35
CA VAL A 12 -3.03 -7.45 4.71
C VAL A 12 -2.88 -6.26 5.65
N ASP A 13 -3.98 -5.71 6.14
CA ASP A 13 -4.02 -4.38 6.78
C ASP A 13 -3.89 -4.38 8.31
N GLY A 14 -3.77 -5.56 8.93
CA GLY A 14 -3.65 -5.71 10.38
C GLY A 14 -4.97 -5.61 11.17
N THR A 15 -6.12 -5.44 10.50
CA THR A 15 -7.45 -5.40 11.16
C THR A 15 -7.97 -6.79 11.56
N GLY A 16 -7.33 -7.85 11.07
CA GLY A 16 -7.79 -9.24 11.20
C GLY A 16 -8.73 -9.68 10.07
N ALA A 17 -9.09 -8.79 9.14
CA ALA A 17 -9.83 -9.16 7.94
C ALA A 17 -9.01 -10.09 7.01
N PRO A 18 -9.67 -10.91 6.18
CA PRO A 18 -8.98 -11.67 5.13
C PRO A 18 -8.19 -10.76 4.19
N ARG A 19 -7.06 -11.28 3.66
CA ARG A 19 -6.29 -10.58 2.64
C ARG A 19 -7.17 -10.32 1.41
N ARG A 20 -6.97 -9.17 0.75
CA ARG A 20 -7.65 -8.84 -0.50
C ARG A 20 -6.73 -8.13 -1.46
N ARG A 21 -6.96 -8.30 -2.75
CA ARG A 21 -6.27 -7.54 -3.78
C ARG A 21 -6.74 -6.08 -3.77
N ALA A 22 -5.82 -5.12 -3.84
CA ALA A 22 -6.15 -3.69 -3.88
C ALA A 22 -5.03 -2.85 -4.50
N ASP A 23 -5.37 -1.60 -4.85
CA ASP A 23 -4.39 -0.56 -5.17
C ASP A 23 -4.31 0.44 -3.99
N LEU A 24 -3.11 0.94 -3.67
CA LEU A 24 -2.92 1.98 -2.66
C LEU A 24 -2.41 3.26 -3.31
N GLY A 25 -3.05 4.38 -2.98
CA GLY A 25 -2.57 5.72 -3.29
C GLY A 25 -1.98 6.39 -2.06
N ILE A 26 -0.78 6.94 -2.19
CA ILE A 26 -0.09 7.69 -1.14
C ILE A 26 0.01 9.16 -1.55
N SER A 27 -0.30 10.06 -0.61
CA SER A 27 -0.12 11.51 -0.76
C SER A 27 0.35 12.11 0.56
N ASP A 28 1.31 13.02 0.51
CA ASP A 28 1.90 13.71 1.65
C ASP A 28 2.32 12.75 2.78
N GLY A 29 2.94 11.63 2.38
CA GLY A 29 3.41 10.59 3.30
C GLY A 29 2.31 9.81 4.02
N ARG A 30 1.05 9.91 3.58
CA ARG A 30 -0.11 9.19 4.15
C ARG A 30 -0.78 8.32 3.10
N VAL A 31 -1.42 7.24 3.54
CA VAL A 31 -2.34 6.48 2.70
C VAL A 31 -3.56 7.36 2.43
N ALA A 32 -3.69 7.85 1.20
CA ALA A 32 -4.78 8.71 0.77
C ALA A 32 -6.02 7.88 0.38
N VAL A 33 -5.79 6.70 -0.21
CA VAL A 33 -6.85 5.80 -0.67
C VAL A 33 -6.36 4.35 -0.70
N VAL A 34 -7.26 3.43 -0.36
CA VAL A 34 -7.12 1.99 -0.65
C VAL A 34 -8.28 1.62 -1.54
N ALA A 35 -8.02 1.46 -2.83
CA ALA A 35 -9.03 1.31 -3.87
C ALA A 35 -9.17 -0.16 -4.31
N GLU A 36 -10.27 -0.51 -4.95
CA GLU A 36 -10.38 -1.80 -5.61
C GLU A 36 -9.37 -1.90 -6.76
N PRO A 37 -8.91 -3.11 -7.13
CA PRO A 37 -7.89 -3.29 -8.16
C PRO A 37 -8.26 -2.62 -9.48
N GLY A 38 -7.41 -1.72 -9.97
CA GLY A 38 -7.61 -1.00 -11.22
C GLY A 38 -8.46 0.27 -11.12
N GLU A 39 -9.04 0.59 -9.96
CA GLU A 39 -9.77 1.86 -9.77
C GLU A 39 -8.85 3.08 -9.86
N LEU A 40 -7.55 2.93 -9.58
CA LEU A 40 -6.55 3.98 -9.76
C LEU A 40 -5.92 3.97 -11.16
N ALA A 41 -6.55 3.30 -12.14
CA ALA A 41 -6.08 3.34 -13.52
C ALA A 41 -6.22 4.76 -14.09
N GLY A 42 -5.09 5.32 -14.54
CA GLY A 42 -5.07 6.68 -15.09
C GLY A 42 -4.99 7.80 -14.05
N GLU A 43 -5.02 7.51 -12.75
CA GLU A 43 -4.68 8.51 -11.73
C GLU A 43 -3.18 8.81 -11.79
N PRO A 44 -2.77 10.06 -12.05
CA PRO A 44 -1.36 10.41 -12.17
C PRO A 44 -0.65 10.29 -10.81
N ALA A 45 0.50 9.63 -10.82
CA ALA A 45 1.39 9.54 -9.67
C ALA A 45 2.85 9.80 -10.05
N ASP A 46 3.62 10.41 -9.16
CA ASP A 46 5.06 10.62 -9.40
C ASP A 46 5.85 9.31 -9.46
N ARG A 47 5.35 8.28 -8.76
CA ARG A 47 5.92 6.94 -8.76
C ARG A 47 4.84 5.86 -8.80
N GLU A 48 5.05 4.86 -9.63
CA GLU A 48 4.24 3.64 -9.65
C GLU A 48 5.05 2.42 -9.23
N ILE A 49 4.42 1.52 -8.48
CA ILE A 49 4.98 0.25 -8.02
C ILE A 49 4.00 -0.87 -8.41
N ASP A 50 4.42 -1.80 -9.26
CA ASP A 50 3.68 -3.04 -9.51
C ASP A 50 3.97 -4.04 -8.38
N ALA A 51 2.94 -4.35 -7.59
CA ALA A 51 2.99 -5.30 -6.49
C ALA A 51 2.25 -6.61 -6.82
N GLY A 52 2.00 -6.89 -8.10
CA GLY A 52 1.38 -8.14 -8.54
C GLY A 52 2.11 -9.37 -8.00
N GLY A 53 1.36 -10.23 -7.29
CA GLY A 53 1.91 -11.44 -6.66
C GLY A 53 2.67 -11.19 -5.35
N CYS A 54 2.80 -9.94 -4.91
CA CYS A 54 3.37 -9.57 -3.62
C CYS A 54 2.28 -9.33 -2.56
N VAL A 55 2.68 -9.41 -1.29
CA VAL A 55 1.87 -8.94 -0.16
C VAL A 55 2.26 -7.51 0.17
N VAL A 56 1.25 -6.66 0.38
CA VAL A 56 1.41 -5.29 0.88
C VAL A 56 0.85 -5.24 2.30
N ALA A 57 1.70 -4.86 3.26
CA ALA A 57 1.35 -4.84 4.68
C ALA A 57 1.79 -3.52 5.33
N PRO A 58 1.20 -3.13 6.48
CA PRO A 58 1.77 -2.11 7.34
C PRO A 58 3.23 -2.41 7.68
N GLY A 59 4.02 -1.36 7.87
CA GLY A 59 5.37 -1.50 8.40
C GLY A 59 5.34 -2.23 9.74
N PHE A 60 6.29 -3.14 9.96
CA PHE A 60 6.38 -3.84 11.24
C PHE A 60 6.79 -2.88 12.35
N VAL A 61 6.11 -2.99 13.50
CA VAL A 61 6.43 -2.23 14.70
C VAL A 61 7.31 -3.10 15.58
N ASP A 62 8.61 -2.81 15.58
CA ASP A 62 9.57 -3.44 16.49
C ASP A 62 9.49 -2.76 17.86
N LEU A 63 9.12 -3.54 18.88
CA LEU A 63 8.88 -3.03 20.24
C LEU A 63 10.14 -3.04 21.11
N HIS A 64 11.20 -3.75 20.71
CA HIS A 64 12.38 -3.90 21.55
C HIS A 64 13.65 -4.08 20.72
N THR A 65 14.59 -3.15 20.90
CA THR A 65 15.84 -3.13 20.18
C THR A 65 16.90 -2.38 20.99
N HIS A 66 18.17 -2.71 20.72
CA HIS A 66 19.34 -2.08 21.32
C HIS A 66 20.09 -1.36 20.20
N TYR A 67 20.16 -0.03 20.28
CA TYR A 67 20.76 0.83 19.26
C TYR A 67 22.13 1.38 19.65
N ASP A 68 22.62 0.99 20.83
CA ASP A 68 23.90 1.39 21.41
C ASP A 68 25.11 0.64 20.81
#